data_AF-A0AAW3C0N0-F1
#
_entry.id   AF-A0AAW3C0N0-F1
#
_cell.length_a   1.000
_cell.length_b   1.000
_cell.length_c   1.000
_cell.angle_alpha   90.00
_cell.angle_beta   90.00
_cell.angle_gamma   90.00
#
_symmetry.space_group_name_H-M   'P 1'
#
loop_
_entity.id
_entity.type
_entity.pdbx_description
1 polymer ?
#
loop_
_entity_poly.entity_id
_entity_poly.type
_entity_poly.pdbx_seq_one_letter_code
_entity_poly.pdbx_strand_id
1 'polypeptide(L)'
;MRGQLGRKGVAALYAGPKITSYTDACEAPVAMWEGAIPLKHERVVNNGIATHVVKKTYAHPPEIHPTNLSFNDIDSMYCLGNDELIKYFPEGVGGKVMQLMPPSHPRGFLYRKQSHLLNCFIDKLPFWQSKERALRSLTNGRPGFIMDGPTGSGKSALLCQAVHYARSRNIITLYISNAKAWTHGEWCWPSTILPGFFDAPDAGREFLRTVAEANRPLLQTWELRVTPQDLPLEQGEKQPRSLYDLCEWGHRAVAPASIDRQSVCIKFFFDEVSAEKTKPIVIAVDGWNLFSHETHFRYPHPDFLRTLTTLNDGSTDVDLYPQELPRIPASRLSFVRGLNKLILSKQDPNKFFITCTTRDFKPFDGISGFTDVENDRFKNSLDEYAPYDPEKDSFFHPIEVDNFTEYEYRAFLRFTINSGELAGLGWGPMWHYSSDFERKLYKIDFMSDRNPQRVVNHYHQELVWRYEYKRTRQKQYLLARRKMWQGAEVSYGLHNGK
;
A
#
# COMPACT_ATOMS: atom_id res chain seq x y z
N MET A 1 18.78 -30.43 -52.54
CA MET A 1 18.27 -30.49 -51.15
C MET A 1 19.25 -29.81 -50.19
N ARG A 2 19.39 -28.48 -50.24
CA ARG A 2 20.08 -27.71 -49.20
C ARG A 2 19.09 -27.54 -48.05
N GLY A 3 19.38 -28.17 -46.91
CA GLY A 3 18.49 -28.27 -45.78
C GLY A 3 17.96 -26.90 -45.33
N GLN A 4 16.65 -26.85 -45.13
CA GLN A 4 15.99 -25.94 -44.20
C GLN A 4 16.52 -26.19 -42.78
N LEU A 5 17.78 -25.81 -42.52
CA LEU A 5 18.24 -25.55 -41.16
C LEU A 5 17.52 -24.28 -40.74
N GLY A 6 16.36 -24.47 -40.10
CA GLY A 6 15.48 -23.40 -39.65
C GLY A 6 16.29 -22.31 -38.95
N ARG A 7 16.10 -21.06 -39.36
CA ARG A 7 16.56 -19.89 -38.60
C ARG A 7 16.05 -20.06 -37.17
N LYS A 8 16.88 -20.54 -36.25
CA LYS A 8 16.56 -20.56 -34.82
C LYS A 8 16.20 -19.12 -34.46
N GLY A 9 14.96 -18.90 -34.01
CA GLY A 9 14.51 -17.58 -33.57
C GLY A 9 15.42 -17.06 -32.46
N VAL A 10 15.51 -15.73 -32.31
CA VAL A 10 16.39 -15.10 -31.32
C VAL A 10 16.06 -15.60 -29.90
N ALA A 11 14.81 -15.93 -29.60
CA ALA A 11 14.42 -16.59 -28.35
C ALA A 11 15.14 -17.91 -28.07
N ALA A 12 15.43 -18.75 -29.08
CA ALA A 12 16.11 -20.03 -28.85
C ALA A 12 17.59 -19.86 -28.42
N LEU A 13 18.13 -18.66 -28.57
CA LEU A 13 19.48 -18.30 -28.16
C LEU A 13 19.51 -17.56 -26.81
N TYR A 14 18.35 -17.30 -26.22
CA TYR A 14 18.24 -16.63 -24.92
C TYR A 14 18.41 -17.63 -23.78
N ALA A 15 19.37 -17.36 -22.89
CA ALA A 15 19.77 -18.28 -21.82
C ALA A 15 19.06 -18.04 -20.47
N GLY A 16 18.13 -17.07 -20.40
CA GLY A 16 17.49 -16.66 -19.15
C GLY A 16 18.37 -15.78 -18.27
N PRO A 17 17.79 -15.11 -17.25
CA PRO A 17 18.54 -14.34 -16.27
C PRO A 17 19.21 -15.27 -15.25
N LYS A 18 20.33 -14.80 -14.66
CA LYS A 18 20.85 -15.39 -13.42
C LYS A 18 19.95 -14.91 -12.28
N ILE A 19 19.24 -15.83 -11.63
CA ILE A 19 18.31 -15.50 -10.55
C ILE A 19 19.12 -15.16 -9.29
N THR A 20 19.03 -13.90 -8.84
CA THR A 20 19.64 -13.43 -7.59
C THR A 20 18.62 -12.93 -6.58
N SER A 21 17.41 -12.61 -7.03
CA SER A 21 16.34 -12.07 -6.19
C SER A 21 14.97 -12.67 -6.57
N TYR A 22 13.94 -12.36 -5.78
CA TYR A 22 12.56 -12.75 -6.08
C TYR A 22 12.08 -12.17 -7.42
N THR A 23 12.39 -10.90 -7.67
CA THR A 23 12.08 -10.14 -8.88
C THR A 23 12.73 -10.75 -10.12
N ASP A 24 13.97 -11.25 -10.01
CA ASP A 24 14.60 -11.98 -11.13
C ASP A 24 13.84 -13.28 -11.46
N ALA A 25 13.28 -13.93 -10.44
CA ALA A 25 12.49 -15.15 -10.59
C ALA A 25 11.07 -14.90 -11.13
N CYS A 26 10.62 -13.64 -11.21
CA CYS A 26 9.32 -13.29 -11.78
C CYS A 26 9.29 -13.36 -13.32
N GLU A 27 10.40 -13.65 -13.99
CA GLU A 27 10.44 -13.74 -15.45
C GLU A 27 9.67 -14.97 -15.97
N ALA A 28 8.65 -14.75 -16.80
CA ALA A 28 7.90 -15.80 -17.47
C ALA A 28 8.73 -16.48 -18.58
N PRO A 29 8.31 -17.64 -19.11
CA PRO A 29 8.97 -18.27 -20.24
C PRO A 29 9.08 -17.34 -21.46
N VAL A 30 10.22 -17.36 -22.17
CA VAL A 30 10.52 -16.45 -23.30
C VAL A 30 9.43 -16.43 -24.39
N ALA A 31 8.77 -17.56 -24.62
CA ALA A 31 7.67 -17.67 -25.59
C ALA A 31 6.47 -16.76 -25.26
N MET A 32 6.32 -16.36 -23.99
CA MET A 32 5.26 -15.46 -23.55
C MET A 32 5.57 -14.00 -23.94
N TRP A 33 6.82 -13.54 -23.82
CA TRP A 33 7.13 -12.12 -23.90
C TRP A 33 8.09 -11.71 -25.04
N GLU A 34 8.63 -12.63 -25.85
CA GLU A 34 9.66 -12.35 -26.90
C GLU A 34 9.30 -11.15 -27.81
N GLY A 35 8.02 -10.99 -28.16
CA GLY A 35 7.57 -9.88 -28.99
C GLY A 35 7.15 -8.63 -28.22
N ALA A 36 6.75 -8.80 -26.95
CA ALA A 36 6.34 -7.72 -26.06
C ALA A 36 7.56 -6.95 -25.53
N ILE A 37 8.60 -7.69 -25.12
CA ILE A 37 9.91 -7.18 -24.71
C ILE A 37 10.95 -7.70 -25.70
N PRO A 38 11.31 -6.89 -26.70
CA PRO A 38 12.21 -7.32 -27.76
C PRO A 38 13.57 -7.77 -27.22
N LEU A 39 14.11 -8.80 -27.85
CA LEU A 39 15.49 -9.28 -27.65
C LEU A 39 16.45 -8.53 -28.58
N LYS A 40 17.65 -8.23 -28.09
CA LYS A 40 18.76 -7.61 -28.86
C LYS A 40 20.00 -8.50 -28.82
N HIS A 41 20.74 -8.51 -29.94
CA HIS A 41 22.07 -9.11 -29.99
C HIS A 41 23.11 -8.09 -29.55
N GLU A 42 23.97 -8.49 -28.62
CA GLU A 42 25.11 -7.72 -28.16
C GLU A 42 26.38 -8.53 -28.39
N ARG A 43 27.41 -7.89 -28.95
CA ARG A 43 28.73 -8.51 -29.10
C ARG A 43 29.54 -8.20 -27.85
N VAL A 44 29.89 -9.23 -27.08
CA VAL A 44 30.72 -9.11 -25.89
C VAL A 44 32.07 -9.74 -26.20
N VAL A 45 33.15 -8.98 -25.98
CA VAL A 45 34.52 -9.49 -26.14
C VAL A 45 34.93 -10.16 -24.83
N ASN A 46 34.94 -11.49 -24.82
CA ASN A 46 35.44 -12.27 -23.69
C ASN A 46 36.74 -12.95 -24.13
N ASN A 47 37.83 -12.71 -23.40
CA ASN A 47 39.17 -13.24 -23.70
C ASN A 47 39.64 -12.96 -25.14
N GLY A 48 39.34 -11.77 -25.67
CA GLY A 48 39.73 -11.36 -27.03
C GLY A 48 38.86 -11.91 -28.16
N ILE A 49 37.89 -12.78 -27.88
CA ILE A 49 36.97 -13.33 -28.88
C ILE A 49 35.59 -12.65 -28.75
N ALA A 50 35.09 -12.13 -29.87
CA ALA A 50 33.74 -11.57 -29.92
C ALA A 50 32.69 -12.69 -29.87
N THR A 51 31.92 -12.72 -28.78
CA THR A 51 30.80 -13.65 -28.59
C THR A 51 29.47 -12.92 -28.69
N HIS A 52 28.48 -13.57 -29.31
CA HIS A 52 27.14 -13.02 -29.43
C HIS A 52 26.29 -13.43 -28.23
N VAL A 53 25.81 -12.45 -27.47
CA VAL A 53 24.90 -12.63 -26.34
C VAL A 53 23.55 -12.02 -26.69
N VAL A 54 22.47 -12.73 -26.37
CA VAL A 54 21.10 -12.22 -26.53
C VAL A 54 20.64 -11.66 -25.19
N LYS A 55 20.23 -10.39 -25.18
CA LYS A 55 19.70 -9.71 -23.99
C LYS A 55 18.32 -9.14 -24.26
N LYS A 56 17.49 -9.09 -23.22
CA LYS A 56 16.22 -8.34 -23.22
C LYS A 56 16.47 -6.82 -23.25
N THR A 57 15.56 -6.08 -23.86
CA THR A 57 15.60 -4.60 -23.91
C THR A 57 15.12 -3.94 -22.62
N TYR A 58 14.39 -4.67 -21.79
CA TYR A 58 13.90 -4.23 -20.48
C TYR A 58 14.22 -5.29 -19.43
N ALA A 59 14.63 -4.85 -18.24
CA ALA A 59 14.73 -5.69 -17.06
C ALA A 59 13.84 -5.10 -15.96
N HIS A 60 13.40 -5.93 -15.03
CA HIS A 60 12.67 -5.44 -13.87
C HIS A 60 13.51 -4.40 -13.10
N PRO A 61 12.86 -3.45 -12.40
CA PRO A 61 13.57 -2.57 -11.49
C PRO A 61 14.29 -3.37 -10.41
N PRO A 62 15.45 -2.90 -9.95
CA PRO A 62 16.25 -3.61 -8.96
C PRO A 62 15.53 -3.72 -7.61
N GLU A 63 15.77 -4.81 -6.90
CA GLU A 63 15.46 -4.89 -5.47
C GLU A 63 16.48 -4.08 -4.68
N ILE A 64 16.02 -3.03 -4.00
CA ILE A 64 16.89 -2.10 -3.27
C ILE A 64 16.40 -1.98 -1.83
N HIS A 65 17.27 -2.30 -0.89
CA HIS A 65 17.04 -2.08 0.54
C HIS A 65 16.96 -0.57 0.84
N PRO A 66 16.09 -0.09 1.77
CA PRO A 66 15.89 1.35 2.02
C PRO A 66 17.12 2.19 2.34
N THR A 67 18.16 1.58 2.90
CA THR A 67 19.45 2.22 3.20
C THR A 67 20.27 2.52 1.94
N ASN A 68 20.01 1.82 0.85
CA ASN A 68 20.72 1.94 -0.41
C ASN A 68 19.99 2.86 -1.41
N LEU A 69 18.75 3.26 -1.09
CA LEU A 69 18.02 4.28 -1.86
C LEU A 69 18.65 5.66 -1.63
N SER A 70 19.06 6.29 -2.71
CA SER A 70 19.78 7.55 -2.71
C SER A 70 18.97 8.69 -3.34
N PHE A 71 19.51 9.91 -3.30
CA PHE A 71 18.90 11.05 -3.99
C PHE A 71 18.78 10.86 -5.51
N ASN A 72 19.69 10.07 -6.11
CA ASN A 72 19.68 9.81 -7.55
C ASN A 72 18.57 8.85 -8.00
N ASP A 73 17.93 8.17 -7.04
CA ASP A 73 16.85 7.22 -7.32
C ASP A 73 15.48 7.89 -7.33
N ILE A 74 15.40 9.21 -7.07
CA ILE A 74 14.14 9.96 -7.12
C ILE A 74 13.54 9.84 -8.53
N ASP A 75 12.22 9.62 -8.56
CA ASP A 75 11.41 9.36 -9.75
C ASP A 75 11.74 8.02 -10.46
N SER A 76 12.50 7.14 -9.80
CA SER A 76 12.78 5.77 -10.27
C SER A 76 11.85 4.74 -9.61
N MET A 77 11.76 3.57 -10.25
CA MET A 77 11.09 2.41 -9.67
C MET A 77 12.14 1.53 -8.98
N TYR A 78 11.79 0.96 -7.84
CA TYR A 78 12.54 -0.11 -7.18
C TYR A 78 11.58 -1.21 -6.75
N CYS A 79 12.10 -2.39 -6.42
CA CYS A 79 11.32 -3.54 -5.98
C CYS A 79 11.63 -3.90 -4.52
N LEU A 80 10.65 -4.51 -3.87
CA LEU A 80 10.75 -5.19 -2.57
C LEU A 80 10.77 -6.70 -2.80
N GLY A 81 11.57 -7.44 -2.02
CA GLY A 81 11.49 -8.90 -2.03
C GLY A 81 10.15 -9.41 -1.47
N ASN A 82 9.67 -10.57 -1.92
CA ASN A 82 8.42 -11.12 -1.38
C ASN A 82 8.53 -11.49 0.11
N ASP A 83 9.66 -12.04 0.53
CA ASP A 83 9.90 -12.37 1.94
C ASP A 83 10.01 -11.12 2.79
N GLU A 84 10.55 -10.02 2.24
CA GLU A 84 10.58 -8.72 2.89
C GLU A 84 9.17 -8.12 3.02
N LEU A 85 8.31 -8.29 2.01
CA LEU A 85 6.90 -7.88 2.09
C LEU A 85 6.19 -8.60 3.23
N ILE A 86 6.35 -9.92 3.34
CA ILE A 86 5.75 -10.72 4.43
C ILE A 86 6.31 -10.28 5.79
N LYS A 87 7.63 -10.12 5.88
CA LYS A 87 8.32 -9.71 7.11
C LYS A 87 7.89 -8.33 7.59
N TYR A 88 7.78 -7.36 6.68
CA TYR A 88 7.57 -5.96 7.04
C TYR A 88 6.11 -5.53 7.03
N PHE A 89 5.16 -6.35 6.56
CA PHE A 89 3.74 -5.99 6.47
C PHE A 89 2.78 -7.13 6.86
N PRO A 90 2.88 -7.72 8.07
CA PRO A 90 1.91 -8.70 8.55
C PRO A 90 0.48 -8.15 8.70
N GLU A 91 0.32 -6.82 8.79
CA GLU A 91 -0.97 -6.09 8.77
C GLU A 91 -1.63 -6.04 7.39
N GLY A 92 -0.91 -6.46 6.34
CA GLY A 92 -1.19 -6.07 4.97
C GLY A 92 -0.69 -4.66 4.65
N VAL A 93 -1.10 -4.13 3.49
CA VAL A 93 -0.73 -2.79 3.03
C VAL A 93 -1.97 -1.91 2.87
N GLY A 94 -1.78 -0.60 2.92
CA GLY A 94 -2.87 0.36 2.91
C GLY A 94 -3.67 0.41 1.60
N GLY A 95 -4.95 0.75 1.74
CA GLY A 95 -5.87 1.04 0.64
C GLY A 95 -5.82 0.05 -0.52
N LYS A 96 -5.49 0.56 -1.72
CA LYS A 96 -5.47 -0.20 -2.99
C LYS A 96 -4.05 -0.59 -3.43
N VAL A 97 -3.06 -0.56 -2.54
CA VAL A 97 -1.63 -0.78 -2.92
C VAL A 97 -1.39 -2.18 -3.49
N MET A 98 -2.03 -3.23 -2.95
CA MET A 98 -1.86 -4.61 -3.45
C MET A 98 -2.37 -4.86 -4.87
N GLN A 99 -3.17 -3.97 -5.45
CA GLN A 99 -3.81 -4.21 -6.76
C GLN A 99 -2.81 -4.44 -7.91
N LEU A 100 -1.57 -3.93 -7.77
CA LEU A 100 -0.48 -4.13 -8.71
C LEU A 100 0.51 -5.23 -8.30
N MET A 101 0.19 -6.01 -7.26
CA MET A 101 1.09 -7.00 -6.68
C MET A 101 0.44 -8.41 -6.61
N PRO A 102 -0.07 -8.98 -7.73
CA PRO A 102 -0.51 -10.37 -7.75
C PRO A 102 0.67 -11.34 -7.56
N PRO A 103 0.46 -12.59 -7.11
CA PRO A 103 1.54 -13.51 -6.66
C PRO A 103 2.77 -13.67 -7.55
N SER A 104 2.65 -13.57 -8.88
CA SER A 104 3.76 -13.71 -9.83
C SER A 104 4.42 -12.38 -10.25
N HIS A 105 3.88 -11.24 -9.84
CA HIS A 105 4.39 -9.92 -10.24
C HIS A 105 5.40 -9.37 -9.23
N PRO A 106 6.48 -8.70 -9.66
CA PRO A 106 7.40 -8.04 -8.74
C PRO A 106 6.71 -6.97 -7.88
N ARG A 107 7.20 -6.77 -6.65
CA ARG A 107 6.63 -5.82 -5.67
C ARG A 107 7.23 -4.43 -5.85
N GLY A 108 6.85 -3.75 -6.92
CA GLY A 108 7.43 -2.45 -7.29
C GLY A 108 6.83 -1.28 -6.51
N PHE A 109 7.68 -0.34 -6.14
CA PHE A 109 7.32 0.96 -5.59
C PHE A 109 8.01 2.08 -6.37
N LEU A 110 7.29 3.18 -6.59
CA LEU A 110 7.87 4.40 -7.14
C LEU A 110 8.54 5.18 -6.00
N TYR A 111 9.82 5.54 -6.16
CA TYR A 111 10.55 6.35 -5.18
C TYR A 111 10.39 7.83 -5.50
N ARG A 112 9.35 8.46 -4.93
CA ARG A 112 9.05 9.87 -5.16
C ARG A 112 9.96 10.77 -4.34
N LYS A 113 9.97 12.07 -4.65
CA LYS A 113 10.63 13.09 -3.81
C LYS A 113 10.14 13.03 -2.36
N GLN A 114 8.84 12.89 -2.14
CA GLN A 114 8.26 12.77 -0.79
C GLN A 114 8.72 11.48 -0.10
N SER A 115 8.84 10.37 -0.84
CA SER A 115 9.40 9.11 -0.33
C SER A 115 10.84 9.31 0.13
N HIS A 116 11.65 10.05 -0.62
CA HIS A 116 13.02 10.38 -0.22
C HIS A 116 13.08 11.23 1.05
N LEU A 117 12.23 12.26 1.16
CA LEU A 117 12.16 13.09 2.37
C LEU A 117 11.80 12.28 3.61
N LEU A 118 10.82 11.36 3.50
CA LEU A 118 10.45 10.47 4.60
C LEU A 118 11.55 9.46 4.92
N ASN A 119 12.22 8.88 3.91
CA ASN A 119 13.37 8.00 4.13
C ASN A 119 14.47 8.71 4.91
N CYS A 120 14.82 9.93 4.51
CA CYS A 120 15.83 10.76 5.20
C CYS A 120 15.38 11.23 6.59
N PHE A 121 14.08 11.42 6.83
CA PHE A 121 13.55 11.73 8.16
C PHE A 121 13.68 10.51 9.08
N ILE A 122 13.24 9.34 8.61
CA ILE A 122 13.28 8.07 9.35
C ILE A 122 14.71 7.65 9.66
N ASP A 123 15.64 7.89 8.74
CA ASP A 123 17.07 7.62 8.93
C ASP A 123 17.70 8.38 10.12
N LYS A 124 17.11 9.51 10.53
CA LYS A 124 17.56 10.29 11.69
C LYS A 124 16.99 9.77 13.02
N LEU A 125 15.93 8.97 13.00
CA LEU A 125 15.21 8.53 14.20
C LEU A 125 16.01 7.58 15.11
N PRO A 126 16.87 6.66 14.62
CA PRO A 126 17.75 5.88 15.50
C PRO A 126 18.62 6.75 16.41
N PHE A 127 18.92 7.98 15.98
CA PHE A 127 19.75 8.95 16.70
C PHE A 127 18.95 10.19 17.16
N TRP A 128 17.64 10.05 17.37
CA TRP A 128 16.71 11.17 17.57
C TRP A 128 17.12 12.13 18.69
N GLN A 129 17.71 11.65 19.78
CA GLN A 129 18.19 12.48 20.88
C GLN A 129 19.26 13.49 20.41
N SER A 130 20.23 13.02 19.61
CA SER A 130 21.27 13.89 19.04
C SER A 130 20.75 14.80 17.92
N LYS A 131 19.66 14.39 17.26
CA LYS A 131 19.06 15.10 16.12
C LYS A 131 17.77 15.81 16.48
N GLU A 132 17.46 15.97 17.76
CA GLU A 132 16.15 16.45 18.23
C GLU A 132 15.79 17.80 17.64
N ARG A 133 16.73 18.76 17.66
CA ARG A 133 16.53 20.09 17.07
C ARG A 133 16.23 20.03 15.57
N ALA A 134 16.89 19.14 14.84
CA ALA A 134 16.66 18.96 13.41
C ALA A 134 15.28 18.34 13.15
N LEU A 135 14.91 17.29 13.90
CA LEU A 135 13.59 16.64 13.79
C LEU A 135 12.45 17.61 14.11
N ARG A 136 12.57 18.36 15.21
CA ARG A 136 11.60 19.41 15.58
C ARG A 136 11.51 20.50 14.51
N SER A 137 12.63 20.90 13.89
CA SER A 137 12.61 21.88 12.81
C SER A 137 11.90 21.35 11.57
N LEU A 138 12.08 20.07 11.23
CA LEU A 138 11.44 19.44 10.07
C LEU A 138 9.92 19.31 10.25
N THR A 139 9.43 19.11 11.46
CA THR A 139 8.00 19.04 11.77
C THR A 139 7.39 20.38 12.21
N ASN A 140 8.18 21.46 12.21
CA ASN A 140 7.79 22.75 12.78
C ASN A 140 7.24 22.63 14.23
N GLY A 141 7.89 21.80 15.05
CA GLY A 141 7.51 21.54 16.44
C GLY A 141 6.28 20.65 16.62
N ARG A 142 5.65 20.18 15.54
CA ARG A 142 4.52 19.24 15.59
C ARG A 142 5.01 17.80 15.85
N PRO A 143 4.17 16.91 16.41
CA PRO A 143 4.54 15.52 16.71
C PRO A 143 4.78 14.63 15.48
N GLY A 144 4.55 15.15 14.27
CA GLY A 144 4.60 14.34 13.07
C GLY A 144 4.07 15.03 11.82
N PHE A 145 3.83 14.22 10.79
CA PHE A 145 3.32 14.63 9.48
C PHE A 145 1.95 13.99 9.20
N ILE A 146 1.10 14.71 8.48
CA ILE A 146 -0.12 14.19 7.88
C ILE A 146 -0.07 14.43 6.37
N MET A 147 -0.10 13.36 5.59
CA MET A 147 -0.09 13.42 4.13
C MET A 147 -1.53 13.55 3.63
N ASP A 148 -1.87 14.64 2.95
CA ASP A 148 -3.18 14.89 2.35
C ASP A 148 -3.08 15.17 0.85
N GLY A 149 -4.19 15.00 0.13
CA GLY A 149 -4.24 15.19 -1.32
C GLY A 149 -5.43 14.46 -1.95
N PRO A 150 -5.60 14.52 -3.28
CA PRO A 150 -6.76 13.96 -3.97
C PRO A 150 -6.87 12.43 -3.86
N THR A 151 -8.05 11.89 -4.10
CA THR A 151 -8.30 10.45 -4.11
C THR A 151 -7.36 9.74 -5.10
N GLY A 152 -6.67 8.69 -4.65
CA GLY A 152 -5.79 7.91 -5.51
C GLY A 152 -4.42 8.52 -5.83
N SER A 153 -3.98 9.58 -5.14
CA SER A 153 -2.67 10.24 -5.36
C SER A 153 -1.44 9.50 -4.84
N GLY A 154 -1.60 8.35 -4.17
CA GLY A 154 -0.49 7.56 -3.63
C GLY A 154 -0.19 7.76 -2.15
N LYS A 155 -1.08 8.40 -1.39
CA LYS A 155 -0.97 8.57 0.08
C LYS A 155 -0.69 7.26 0.84
N SER A 156 -1.55 6.26 0.68
CA SER A 156 -1.36 4.94 1.31
C SER A 156 -0.06 4.26 0.87
N ALA A 157 0.32 4.38 -0.40
CA ALA A 157 1.57 3.82 -0.91
C ALA A 157 2.80 4.46 -0.25
N LEU A 158 2.78 5.78 -0.09
CA LEU A 158 3.83 6.54 0.57
C LEU A 158 3.94 6.19 2.07
N LEU A 159 2.80 5.96 2.72
CA LEU A 159 2.79 5.47 4.10
C LEU A 159 3.37 4.05 4.22
N CYS A 160 3.03 3.13 3.31
CA CYS A 160 3.64 1.81 3.25
C CYS A 160 5.17 1.91 3.11
N GLN A 161 5.66 2.80 2.25
CA GLN A 161 7.09 3.05 2.11
C GLN A 161 7.72 3.53 3.43
N ALA A 162 7.08 4.45 4.15
CA ALA A 162 7.55 4.90 5.46
C ALA A 162 7.66 3.74 6.48
N VAL A 163 6.67 2.84 6.51
CA VAL A 163 6.69 1.63 7.36
C VAL A 163 7.87 0.72 6.97
N HIS A 164 8.09 0.49 5.68
CA HIS A 164 9.24 -0.26 5.19
C HIS A 164 10.57 0.38 5.63
N TYR A 165 10.70 1.70 5.52
CA TYR A 165 11.91 2.43 5.91
C TYR A 165 12.19 2.34 7.41
N ALA A 166 11.15 2.35 8.25
CA ALA A 166 11.28 2.26 9.70
C ALA A 166 11.62 0.84 10.15
N ARG A 167 10.89 -0.17 9.67
CA ARG A 167 11.09 -1.57 10.07
C ARG A 167 12.40 -2.15 9.57
N SER A 168 12.85 -1.79 8.35
CA SER A 168 14.18 -2.17 7.84
C SER A 168 15.34 -1.61 8.67
N ARG A 169 15.10 -0.53 9.43
CA ARG A 169 16.06 0.09 10.37
C ARG A 169 15.86 -0.36 11.82
N ASN A 170 15.07 -1.41 12.05
CA ASN A 170 14.75 -1.93 13.39
C ASN A 170 14.15 -0.88 14.34
N ILE A 171 13.26 -0.03 13.81
CA ILE A 171 12.50 0.94 14.62
C ILE A 171 11.13 0.37 14.95
N ILE A 172 10.70 0.50 16.20
CA ILE A 172 9.37 0.05 16.64
C ILE A 172 8.32 0.84 15.88
N THR A 173 7.48 0.12 15.13
CA THR A 173 6.51 0.72 14.21
C THR A 173 5.11 0.19 14.49
N LEU A 174 4.23 1.08 14.91
CA LEU A 174 2.79 0.82 15.09
C LEU A 174 2.10 1.18 13.78
N TYR A 175 1.71 0.18 12.99
CA TYR A 175 1.09 0.41 11.68
C TYR A 175 -0.39 0.05 11.71
N ILE A 176 -1.23 1.03 11.30
CA ILE A 176 -2.66 0.86 11.07
C ILE A 176 -2.85 0.98 9.56
N SER A 177 -2.98 -0.16 8.89
CA SER A 177 -3.11 -0.23 7.43
C SER A 177 -4.43 0.33 6.91
N ASN A 178 -5.48 0.37 7.75
CA ASN A 178 -6.76 0.96 7.40
C ASN A 178 -7.54 1.42 8.65
N ALA A 179 -7.68 2.72 8.87
CA ALA A 179 -8.47 3.27 9.97
C ALA A 179 -9.98 2.92 9.87
N LYS A 180 -10.48 2.57 8.68
CA LYS A 180 -11.87 2.11 8.48
C LYS A 180 -12.22 0.92 9.38
N ALA A 181 -11.29 -0.01 9.62
CA ALA A 181 -11.56 -1.19 10.45
C ALA A 181 -11.93 -0.84 11.91
N TRP A 182 -11.53 0.35 12.37
CA TRP A 182 -11.77 0.83 13.72
C TRP A 182 -13.01 1.70 13.84
N THR A 183 -13.16 2.67 12.95
CA THR A 183 -14.26 3.65 13.01
C THR A 183 -15.49 3.22 12.23
N HIS A 184 -15.27 2.31 11.27
CA HIS A 184 -16.32 1.67 10.50
C HIS A 184 -16.16 0.15 10.45
N GLY A 185 -15.80 -0.42 11.60
CA GLY A 185 -15.70 -1.86 11.79
C GLY A 185 -17.07 -2.54 11.83
N GLU A 186 -17.05 -3.84 12.14
CA GLU A 186 -18.25 -4.67 12.15
C GLU A 186 -19.18 -4.37 13.33
N TRP A 187 -18.61 -4.12 14.52
CA TRP A 187 -19.36 -3.83 15.74
C TRP A 187 -18.48 -3.05 16.74
N CYS A 188 -19.14 -2.47 17.75
CA CYS A 188 -18.52 -1.62 18.77
C CYS A 188 -18.93 -2.09 20.16
N TRP A 189 -17.97 -2.21 21.07
CA TRP A 189 -18.19 -2.71 22.44
C TRP A 189 -17.77 -1.67 23.48
N PRO A 190 -18.51 -1.47 24.58
CA PRO A 190 -18.03 -0.64 25.69
C PRO A 190 -16.71 -1.20 26.25
N SER A 191 -15.73 -0.34 26.51
CA SER A 191 -14.44 -0.78 27.06
C SER A 191 -14.59 -1.32 28.48
N THR A 192 -13.98 -2.47 28.73
CA THR A 192 -14.13 -3.22 29.99
C THR A 192 -13.61 -2.44 31.20
N ILE A 193 -12.51 -1.71 31.05
CA ILE A 193 -11.84 -1.01 32.17
C ILE A 193 -11.81 0.51 32.04
N LEU A 194 -12.22 1.06 30.89
CA LEU A 194 -12.25 2.52 30.66
C LEU A 194 -13.71 2.99 30.61
N PRO A 195 -14.24 3.54 31.72
CA PRO A 195 -15.65 3.93 31.78
C PRO A 195 -15.99 4.99 30.73
N GLY A 196 -17.04 4.70 29.96
CA GLY A 196 -17.55 5.53 28.87
C GLY A 196 -16.73 5.52 27.58
N PHE A 197 -15.66 4.74 27.49
CA PHE A 197 -14.93 4.51 26.25
C PHE A 197 -15.45 3.24 25.56
N PHE A 198 -15.08 3.08 24.30
CA PHE A 198 -15.49 1.97 23.46
C PHE A 198 -14.28 1.33 22.78
N ASP A 199 -14.46 0.11 22.28
CA ASP A 199 -13.50 -0.68 21.55
C ASP A 199 -14.09 -1.15 20.23
N ALA A 200 -13.22 -1.37 19.24
CA ALA A 200 -13.50 -2.15 18.05
C ALA A 200 -12.75 -3.49 18.20
N PRO A 201 -13.35 -4.53 18.79
CA PRO A 201 -12.58 -5.67 19.31
C PRO A 201 -11.84 -6.47 18.23
N ASP A 202 -12.40 -6.60 17.03
CA ASP A 202 -11.75 -7.29 15.92
C ASP A 202 -10.51 -6.55 15.41
N ALA A 203 -10.63 -5.23 15.23
CA ALA A 203 -9.49 -4.38 14.88
C ALA A 203 -8.42 -4.36 15.99
N GLY A 204 -8.86 -4.36 17.26
CA GLY A 204 -7.98 -4.44 18.43
C GLY A 204 -7.16 -5.72 18.48
N ARG A 205 -7.80 -6.89 18.30
CA ARG A 205 -7.12 -8.19 18.28
C ARG A 205 -6.15 -8.31 17.12
N GLU A 206 -6.57 -7.89 15.93
CA GLU A 206 -5.72 -7.95 14.74
C GLU A 206 -4.50 -7.03 14.86
N PHE A 207 -4.68 -5.83 15.42
CA PHE A 207 -3.57 -4.92 15.74
C PHE A 207 -2.57 -5.55 16.73
N LEU A 208 -3.05 -6.14 17.82
CA LEU A 208 -2.18 -6.76 18.82
C LEU A 208 -1.38 -7.94 18.23
N ARG A 209 -2.01 -8.76 17.38
CA ARG A 209 -1.36 -9.86 16.66
C ARG A 209 -0.24 -9.36 15.76
N THR A 210 -0.54 -8.39 14.91
CA THR A 210 0.35 -7.92 13.85
C THR A 210 1.49 -7.06 14.38
N VAL A 211 1.24 -6.21 15.39
CA VAL A 211 2.30 -5.43 16.06
C VAL A 211 3.30 -6.34 16.78
N ALA A 212 2.82 -7.40 17.44
CA ALA A 212 3.66 -8.40 18.08
C ALA A 212 4.53 -9.14 17.06
N GLU A 213 3.97 -9.50 15.92
CA GLU A 213 4.66 -10.19 14.83
C GLU A 213 5.74 -9.30 14.18
N ALA A 214 5.36 -8.09 13.76
CA ALA A 214 6.24 -7.18 13.02
C ALA A 214 7.43 -6.68 13.85
N ASN A 215 7.23 -6.46 15.15
CA ASN A 215 8.23 -5.87 16.04
C ASN A 215 8.81 -6.88 17.04
N ARG A 216 8.60 -8.19 16.83
CA ARG A 216 8.97 -9.27 17.77
C ARG A 216 10.35 -9.07 18.45
N PRO A 217 11.47 -8.84 17.73
CA PRO A 217 12.77 -8.74 18.38
C PRO A 217 12.87 -7.56 19.36
N LEU A 218 12.18 -6.45 19.07
CA LEU A 218 12.22 -5.23 19.87
C LEU A 218 11.25 -5.28 21.05
N LEU A 219 10.10 -5.91 20.87
CA LEU A 219 9.07 -6.03 21.90
C LEU A 219 9.40 -7.11 22.94
N GLN A 220 10.14 -8.17 22.55
CA GLN A 220 10.63 -9.19 23.50
C GLN A 220 11.63 -8.63 24.50
N THR A 221 12.41 -7.61 24.12
CA THR A 221 13.38 -6.93 25.00
C THR A 221 12.77 -5.73 25.74
N TRP A 222 11.46 -5.51 25.60
CA TRP A 222 10.76 -4.42 26.26
C TRP A 222 10.11 -4.89 27.55
N GLU A 223 10.71 -4.58 28.69
CA GLU A 223 10.17 -4.89 30.01
C GLU A 223 8.97 -4.01 30.36
N LEU A 224 7.93 -4.61 30.95
CA LEU A 224 6.73 -3.92 31.41
C LEU A 224 7.03 -3.10 32.68
N ARG A 225 6.65 -1.82 32.70
CA ARG A 225 6.90 -0.91 33.84
C ARG A 225 5.63 -0.47 34.56
N VAL A 226 4.53 -0.36 33.84
CA VAL A 226 3.26 0.22 34.34
C VAL A 226 2.10 -0.78 34.29
N THR A 227 2.25 -1.87 33.58
CA THR A 227 1.28 -2.96 33.51
C THR A 227 1.23 -3.70 34.85
N PRO A 228 0.04 -3.96 35.42
CA PRO A 228 -0.11 -4.75 36.64
C PRO A 228 0.45 -6.16 36.47
N GLN A 229 1.01 -6.72 37.54
CA GLN A 229 1.62 -8.07 37.54
C GLN A 229 0.60 -9.19 37.75
N ASP A 230 -0.64 -8.85 38.05
CA ASP A 230 -1.76 -9.72 38.43
C ASP A 230 -2.84 -9.81 37.34
N LEU A 231 -2.44 -9.75 36.06
CA LEU A 231 -3.37 -9.94 34.95
C LEU A 231 -4.07 -11.31 35.05
N PRO A 232 -5.35 -11.41 34.68
CA PRO A 232 -6.08 -12.67 34.75
C PRO A 232 -5.51 -13.68 33.74
N LEU A 233 -5.22 -14.88 34.22
CA LEU A 233 -4.63 -15.98 33.45
C LEU A 233 -5.47 -17.24 33.58
N GLU A 234 -5.50 -18.02 32.50
CA GLU A 234 -6.00 -19.40 32.53
C GLU A 234 -4.92 -20.37 33.04
N GLN A 235 -5.34 -21.57 33.47
CA GLN A 235 -4.40 -22.59 33.94
C GLN A 235 -3.40 -22.96 32.82
N GLY A 236 -2.10 -22.80 33.10
CA GLY A 236 -1.02 -23.10 32.15
C GLY A 236 -0.52 -21.89 31.34
N GLU A 237 -1.19 -20.74 31.43
CA GLU A 237 -0.67 -19.48 30.87
C GLU A 237 0.41 -18.87 31.79
N LYS A 238 1.32 -18.09 31.20
CA LYS A 238 2.38 -17.38 31.91
C LYS A 238 2.03 -15.90 32.01
N GLN A 239 2.37 -15.27 33.14
CA GLN A 239 2.27 -13.82 33.28
C GLN A 239 3.19 -13.14 32.24
N PRO A 240 2.70 -12.11 31.52
CA PRO A 240 3.50 -11.41 30.54
C PRO A 240 4.63 -10.65 31.22
N ARG A 241 5.85 -10.77 30.70
CA ARG A 241 7.03 -10.06 31.21
C ARG A 241 7.51 -8.98 30.25
N SER A 242 7.22 -9.16 28.97
CA SER A 242 7.56 -8.21 27.93
C SER A 242 6.31 -7.62 27.26
N LEU A 243 6.49 -6.51 26.54
CA LEU A 243 5.42 -5.92 25.73
C LEU A 243 4.95 -6.88 24.63
N TYR A 244 5.84 -7.75 24.13
CA TYR A 244 5.48 -8.84 23.22
C TYR A 244 4.50 -9.81 23.90
N ASP A 245 4.83 -10.29 25.11
CA ASP A 245 3.98 -11.23 25.83
C ASP A 245 2.61 -10.63 26.17
N LEU A 246 2.57 -9.33 26.49
CA LEU A 246 1.32 -8.60 26.73
C LEU A 246 0.42 -8.59 25.48
N CYS A 247 0.99 -8.32 24.30
CA CYS A 247 0.24 -8.37 23.05
C CYS A 247 -0.26 -9.79 22.74
N GLU A 248 0.57 -10.81 22.98
CA GLU A 248 0.18 -12.23 22.80
C GLU A 248 -0.97 -12.61 23.73
N TRP A 249 -0.89 -12.24 25.00
CA TRP A 249 -1.95 -12.44 25.99
C TRP A 249 -3.27 -11.77 25.57
N GLY A 250 -3.19 -10.57 25.00
CA GLY A 250 -4.36 -9.78 24.61
C GLY A 250 -5.16 -10.36 23.44
N HIS A 251 -4.49 -10.93 22.43
CA HIS A 251 -5.19 -11.48 21.25
C HIS A 251 -5.36 -13.00 21.26
N ARG A 252 -4.50 -13.75 21.95
CA ARG A 252 -4.57 -15.23 21.99
C ARG A 252 -5.47 -15.70 23.12
N ALA A 253 -6.77 -15.50 22.94
CA ALA A 253 -7.79 -16.10 23.79
C ALA A 253 -8.98 -16.55 22.96
N VAL A 254 -9.68 -17.57 23.43
CA VAL A 254 -10.91 -18.05 22.80
C VAL A 254 -12.02 -17.02 23.05
N ALA A 255 -12.93 -16.85 22.10
CA ALA A 255 -14.11 -16.01 22.30
C ALA A 255 -15.05 -16.64 23.35
N PRO A 256 -15.72 -15.85 24.21
CA PRO A 256 -15.77 -14.39 24.24
C PRO A 256 -14.66 -13.72 25.06
N ALA A 257 -13.81 -14.48 25.78
CA ALA A 257 -12.79 -13.92 26.68
C ALA A 257 -11.81 -12.96 25.99
N SER A 258 -11.54 -13.17 24.69
CA SER A 258 -10.70 -12.26 23.90
C SER A 258 -11.27 -10.84 23.73
N ILE A 259 -12.59 -10.63 23.92
CA ILE A 259 -13.23 -9.31 23.81
C ILE A 259 -12.80 -8.41 24.97
N ASP A 260 -12.82 -8.92 26.20
CA ASP A 260 -12.40 -8.17 27.38
C ASP A 260 -10.87 -8.08 27.49
N ARG A 261 -10.16 -9.17 27.17
CA ARG A 261 -8.69 -9.20 27.20
C ARG A 261 -8.07 -8.16 26.26
N GLN A 262 -8.59 -7.98 25.04
CA GLN A 262 -8.07 -6.96 24.13
C GLN A 262 -8.24 -5.54 24.69
N SER A 263 -9.36 -5.27 25.39
CA SER A 263 -9.64 -3.96 25.98
C SER A 263 -8.60 -3.58 27.02
N VAL A 264 -8.34 -4.52 27.93
CA VAL A 264 -7.32 -4.41 28.97
C VAL A 264 -5.94 -4.26 28.36
N CYS A 265 -5.62 -5.10 27.38
CA CYS A 265 -4.33 -5.11 26.70
C CYS A 265 -4.05 -3.78 25.99
N ILE A 266 -4.98 -3.25 25.18
CA ILE A 266 -4.81 -1.97 24.46
C ILE A 266 -4.55 -0.82 25.44
N LYS A 267 -5.31 -0.75 26.53
CA LYS A 267 -5.12 0.28 27.55
C LYS A 267 -3.70 0.24 28.11
N PHE A 268 -3.24 -0.93 28.58
CA PHE A 268 -1.90 -1.05 29.17
C PHE A 268 -0.79 -0.92 28.14
N PHE A 269 -0.99 -1.41 26.92
CA PHE A 269 -0.08 -1.22 25.81
C PHE A 269 0.23 0.26 25.59
N PHE A 270 -0.79 1.13 25.52
CA PHE A 270 -0.55 2.57 25.36
C PHE A 270 0.04 3.25 26.59
N ASP A 271 -0.25 2.76 27.79
CA ASP A 271 0.40 3.26 29.00
C ASP A 271 1.91 2.90 29.01
N GLU A 272 2.30 1.70 28.59
CA GLU A 272 3.71 1.30 28.42
C GLU A 272 4.41 2.12 27.32
N VAL A 273 3.77 2.29 26.17
CA VAL A 273 4.29 3.11 25.06
C VAL A 273 4.48 4.56 25.51
N SER A 274 3.56 5.11 26.30
CA SER A 274 3.68 6.46 26.87
C SER A 274 4.81 6.56 27.88
N ALA A 275 5.02 5.54 28.72
CA ALA A 275 6.07 5.50 29.74
C ALA A 275 7.49 5.42 29.13
N GLU A 276 7.66 4.84 27.95
CA GLU A 276 8.98 4.73 27.31
C GLU A 276 9.41 6.06 26.67
N LYS A 277 10.60 6.56 27.03
CA LYS A 277 11.10 7.89 26.61
C LYS A 277 12.41 7.85 25.84
N THR A 278 13.03 6.68 25.68
CA THR A 278 14.37 6.52 25.08
C THR A 278 14.30 5.91 23.68
N LYS A 279 13.52 4.85 23.47
CA LYS A 279 13.38 4.18 22.18
C LYS A 279 12.51 5.02 21.22
N PRO A 280 12.94 5.28 19.97
CA PRO A 280 12.09 5.94 18.98
C PRO A 280 10.95 5.02 18.54
N ILE A 281 9.74 5.58 18.43
CA ILE A 281 8.54 4.84 18.01
C ILE A 281 7.90 5.60 16.85
N VAL A 282 7.72 4.91 15.73
CA VAL A 282 6.99 5.43 14.58
C VAL A 282 5.55 4.94 14.64
N ILE A 283 4.61 5.87 14.54
CA ILE A 283 3.18 5.58 14.53
C ILE A 283 2.63 5.95 13.16
N ALA A 284 2.29 4.93 12.37
CA ALA A 284 1.85 5.03 11.00
C ALA A 284 0.37 4.71 10.88
N VAL A 285 -0.45 5.69 10.47
CA VAL A 285 -1.91 5.53 10.36
C VAL A 285 -2.41 5.92 8.99
N ASP A 286 -3.01 4.97 8.27
CA ASP A 286 -3.71 5.22 7.01
C ASP A 286 -5.17 5.61 7.28
N GLY A 287 -5.54 6.85 6.93
CA GLY A 287 -6.87 7.40 7.13
C GLY A 287 -7.07 8.11 8.47
N TRP A 288 -6.09 8.90 8.91
CA TRP A 288 -6.17 9.65 10.19
C TRP A 288 -7.39 10.58 10.30
N ASN A 289 -7.89 11.09 9.17
CA ASN A 289 -9.11 11.88 9.14
C ASN A 289 -10.31 11.13 9.73
N LEU A 290 -10.35 9.79 9.64
CA LEU A 290 -11.40 9.00 10.30
C LEU A 290 -11.25 8.99 11.82
N PHE A 291 -10.03 9.07 12.36
CA PHE A 291 -9.78 9.19 13.80
C PHE A 291 -9.97 10.61 14.35
N SER A 292 -10.13 11.59 13.47
CA SER A 292 -10.30 13.00 13.84
C SER A 292 -11.77 13.39 14.06
N HIS A 293 -12.71 12.55 13.59
CA HIS A 293 -14.16 12.79 13.63
C HIS A 293 -14.93 11.64 14.29
N GLU A 294 -16.24 11.60 14.11
CA GLU A 294 -17.10 10.54 14.57
C GLU A 294 -16.87 9.20 13.86
N THR A 295 -17.05 8.13 14.62
CA THR A 295 -17.24 6.78 14.06
C THR A 295 -18.65 6.67 13.46
N HIS A 296 -18.92 5.65 12.65
CA HIS A 296 -20.32 5.44 12.20
C HIS A 296 -21.21 4.87 13.30
N PHE A 297 -20.62 4.31 14.36
CA PHE A 297 -21.36 3.75 15.48
C PHE A 297 -22.10 4.86 16.24
N ARG A 298 -23.26 4.52 16.78
CA ARG A 298 -24.09 5.41 17.61
C ARG A 298 -24.20 4.83 19.00
N TYR A 299 -24.40 5.70 19.99
CA TYR A 299 -24.69 5.23 21.35
C TYR A 299 -25.94 4.33 21.36
N PRO A 300 -25.99 3.27 22.18
CA PRO A 300 -27.18 2.44 22.28
C PRO A 300 -28.33 3.25 22.89
N HIS A 301 -29.57 2.94 22.50
CA HIS A 301 -30.74 3.53 23.13
C HIS A 301 -30.71 3.23 24.64
N PRO A 302 -30.97 4.21 25.52
CA PRO A 302 -30.89 4.02 26.97
C PRO A 302 -31.76 2.86 27.47
N ASP A 303 -32.83 2.54 26.74
CA ASP A 303 -33.74 1.47 27.10
C ASP A 303 -33.15 0.07 26.97
N PHE A 304 -32.06 -0.11 26.20
CA PHE A 304 -31.32 -1.37 26.19
C PHE A 304 -30.57 -1.63 27.51
N LEU A 305 -30.34 -0.58 28.30
CA LEU A 305 -29.65 -0.67 29.59
C LEU A 305 -30.64 -0.66 30.78
N ARG A 306 -31.91 -0.31 30.56
CA ARG A 306 -32.96 -0.37 31.58
C ARG A 306 -33.74 -1.68 31.46
N THR A 307 -34.14 -2.26 32.58
CA THR A 307 -34.98 -3.48 32.56
C THR A 307 -36.41 -3.11 32.15
N LEU A 308 -36.87 -3.67 31.03
CA LEU A 308 -38.26 -3.55 30.58
C LEU A 308 -39.03 -4.82 30.97
N THR A 309 -40.21 -4.65 31.59
CA THR A 309 -41.08 -5.78 31.96
C THR A 309 -41.98 -6.21 30.81
N THR A 310 -42.39 -5.26 29.96
CA THR A 310 -43.18 -5.48 28.75
C THR A 310 -42.90 -4.35 27.75
N LEU A 311 -43.09 -4.62 26.47
CA LEU A 311 -43.04 -3.59 25.41
C LEU A 311 -44.42 -2.90 25.22
N ASN A 312 -45.48 -3.46 25.82
CA ASN A 312 -46.86 -3.00 25.60
C ASN A 312 -47.31 -1.86 26.52
N ASP A 313 -46.49 -1.43 27.48
CA ASP A 313 -46.86 -0.39 28.45
C ASP A 313 -46.71 1.05 27.91
N GLY A 314 -46.26 1.19 26.66
CA GLY A 314 -46.06 2.47 26.00
C GLY A 314 -44.89 3.29 26.56
N SER A 315 -44.05 2.69 27.42
CA SER A 315 -42.91 3.37 28.04
C SER A 315 -41.67 3.42 27.14
N THR A 316 -41.65 2.64 26.05
CA THR A 316 -40.56 2.48 25.07
C THR A 316 -41.13 2.47 23.65
N ASP A 317 -40.35 2.94 22.68
CA ASP A 317 -40.66 2.89 21.25
C ASP A 317 -39.54 2.23 20.41
N VAL A 318 -38.56 1.60 21.08
CA VAL A 318 -37.39 0.95 20.47
C VAL A 318 -37.77 -0.14 19.45
N ASP A 319 -38.89 -0.84 19.67
CA ASP A 319 -39.42 -1.87 18.77
C ASP A 319 -40.37 -1.31 17.69
N LEU A 320 -40.78 -0.05 17.81
CA LEU A 320 -41.73 0.60 16.91
C LEU A 320 -41.04 1.41 15.82
N TYR A 321 -40.04 2.23 16.17
CA TYR A 321 -39.43 3.19 15.26
C TYR A 321 -37.90 3.21 15.37
N PRO A 322 -37.17 3.15 14.24
CA PRO A 322 -35.73 3.39 14.26
C PRO A 322 -35.45 4.87 14.54
N GLN A 323 -34.50 5.15 15.42
CA GLN A 323 -34.06 6.50 15.75
C GLN A 323 -32.55 6.66 15.56
N GLU A 324 -32.14 7.84 15.10
CA GLU A 324 -30.74 8.19 14.99
C GLU A 324 -30.21 8.82 16.29
N LEU A 325 -29.50 8.04 17.09
CA LEU A 325 -28.82 8.53 18.29
C LEU A 325 -27.48 9.20 17.95
N PRO A 326 -26.90 10.02 18.85
CA PRO A 326 -25.61 10.66 18.60
C PRO A 326 -24.53 9.66 18.19
N ARG A 327 -23.73 10.00 17.18
CA ARG A 327 -22.57 9.19 16.78
C ARG A 327 -21.51 9.21 17.88
N ILE A 328 -20.78 8.11 18.03
CA ILE A 328 -19.69 7.99 18.99
C ILE A 328 -18.45 8.66 18.36
N PRO A 329 -17.85 9.69 19.01
CA PRO A 329 -16.64 10.31 18.49
C PRO A 329 -15.47 9.33 18.54
N ALA A 330 -14.59 9.32 17.52
CA ALA A 330 -13.44 8.40 17.50
C ALA A 330 -12.52 8.59 18.70
N SER A 331 -12.46 9.79 19.28
CA SER A 331 -11.73 10.07 20.54
C SER A 331 -12.22 9.27 21.75
N ARG A 332 -13.41 8.66 21.68
CA ARG A 332 -13.95 7.74 22.69
C ARG A 332 -13.61 6.27 22.43
N LEU A 333 -12.93 5.95 21.32
CA LEU A 333 -12.31 4.64 21.17
C LEU A 333 -11.06 4.57 22.06
N SER A 334 -10.89 3.49 22.83
CA SER A 334 -9.77 3.32 23.76
C SER A 334 -8.40 3.43 23.07
N PHE A 335 -8.32 2.91 21.85
CA PHE A 335 -7.16 2.97 20.98
C PHE A 335 -6.79 4.41 20.62
N VAL A 336 -7.77 5.17 20.09
CA VAL A 336 -7.59 6.57 19.68
C VAL A 336 -7.33 7.47 20.88
N ARG A 337 -7.95 7.19 22.04
CA ARG A 337 -7.62 7.82 23.32
C ARG A 337 -6.13 7.66 23.65
N GLY A 338 -5.58 6.46 23.49
CA GLY A 338 -4.15 6.18 23.68
C GLY A 338 -3.27 7.04 22.76
N LEU A 339 -3.61 7.10 21.46
CA LEU A 339 -2.89 7.93 20.49
C LEU A 339 -2.98 9.43 20.80
N ASN A 340 -4.17 9.94 21.09
CA ASN A 340 -4.36 11.36 21.42
C ASN A 340 -3.65 11.76 22.71
N LYS A 341 -3.55 10.85 23.70
CA LYS A 341 -2.74 11.06 24.90
C LYS A 341 -1.26 11.27 24.55
N LEU A 342 -0.71 10.48 23.62
CA LEU A 342 0.68 10.63 23.16
C LEU A 342 0.91 11.93 22.37
N ILE A 343 -0.07 12.37 21.59
CA ILE A 343 0.01 13.60 20.78
C ILE A 343 -0.05 14.86 21.65
N LEU A 344 -0.99 14.91 22.59
CA LEU A 344 -1.27 16.08 23.41
C LEU A 344 -0.30 16.21 24.59
N SER A 345 0.34 15.11 24.99
CA SER A 345 1.36 15.10 26.03
C SER A 345 2.66 15.72 25.52
N LYS A 346 3.08 16.83 26.14
CA LYS A 346 4.38 17.46 25.86
C LYS A 346 5.58 16.63 26.34
N GLN A 347 5.34 15.53 27.06
CA GLN A 347 6.39 14.70 27.67
C GLN A 347 6.83 13.53 26.78
N ASP A 348 6.42 13.50 25.51
CA ASP A 348 6.57 12.36 24.62
C ASP A 348 7.38 12.69 23.33
N PRO A 349 8.63 13.19 23.43
CA PRO A 349 9.41 13.61 22.26
C PRO A 349 9.91 12.46 21.38
N ASN A 350 9.73 11.20 21.81
CA ASN A 350 10.23 10.00 21.13
C ASN A 350 9.17 9.29 20.27
N LYS A 351 7.96 9.85 20.12
CA LYS A 351 6.90 9.32 19.26
C LYS A 351 6.74 10.19 18.04
N PHE A 352 6.87 9.58 16.87
CA PHE A 352 6.82 10.27 15.59
C PHE A 352 5.63 9.75 14.78
N PHE A 353 4.65 10.62 14.58
CA PHE A 353 3.47 10.29 13.80
C PHE A 353 3.73 10.54 12.32
N ILE A 354 3.59 9.52 11.48
CA ILE A 354 3.64 9.67 10.02
C ILE A 354 2.32 9.13 9.53
N THR A 355 1.35 9.98 9.27
CA THR A 355 -0.03 9.58 8.97
C THR A 355 -0.45 10.07 7.59
N CYS A 356 -1.54 9.53 7.06
CA CYS A 356 -2.17 10.08 5.87
C CYS A 356 -3.69 10.11 5.98
N THR A 357 -4.31 10.94 5.14
CA THR A 357 -5.76 10.97 4.97
C THR A 357 -6.22 9.91 3.98
N THR A 358 -7.49 9.52 4.09
CA THR A 358 -8.19 8.79 3.04
C THR A 358 -9.30 9.67 2.46
N ARG A 359 -9.51 9.53 1.14
CA ARG A 359 -10.59 10.17 0.38
C ARG A 359 -11.39 9.11 -0.38
N ASP A 360 -11.43 7.88 0.15
CA ASP A 360 -12.18 6.74 -0.41
C ASP A 360 -13.66 6.83 -0.01
N PHE A 361 -14.28 7.93 -0.43
CA PHE A 361 -15.67 8.28 -0.17
C PHE A 361 -16.52 8.01 -1.40
N LYS A 362 -17.80 7.68 -1.21
CA LYS A 362 -18.74 7.59 -2.33
C LYS A 362 -18.91 8.97 -2.98
N PRO A 363 -19.02 9.04 -4.32
CA PRO A 363 -19.26 10.31 -4.99
C PRO A 363 -20.68 10.81 -4.69
N PHE A 364 -20.81 12.11 -4.46
CA PHE A 364 -22.11 12.78 -4.31
C PHE A 364 -22.02 14.18 -4.92
N ASP A 365 -22.67 14.36 -6.07
CA ASP A 365 -22.60 15.60 -6.87
C ASP A 365 -23.92 16.41 -6.80
N GLY A 366 -24.68 16.25 -5.71
CA GLY A 366 -25.94 16.97 -5.43
C GLY A 366 -27.22 16.16 -5.70
N ILE A 367 -27.14 15.07 -6.47
CA ILE A 367 -28.24 14.12 -6.67
C ILE A 367 -27.68 12.70 -6.50
N SER A 368 -28.37 11.83 -5.76
CA SER A 368 -28.03 10.42 -5.63
C SER A 368 -29.23 9.54 -5.96
N GLY A 369 -29.04 8.62 -6.92
CA GLY A 369 -29.96 7.51 -7.14
C GLY A 369 -29.59 6.29 -6.29
N PHE A 370 -30.25 5.17 -6.56
CA PHE A 370 -29.80 3.87 -6.06
C PHE A 370 -28.66 3.35 -6.94
N THR A 371 -27.61 2.84 -6.30
CA THR A 371 -26.44 2.28 -7.00
C THR A 371 -26.78 0.97 -7.69
N ASP A 372 -26.34 0.81 -8.93
CA ASP A 372 -26.37 -0.49 -9.62
C ASP A 372 -25.35 -1.45 -8.98
N VAL A 373 -25.86 -2.48 -8.31
CA VAL A 373 -25.06 -3.42 -7.52
C VAL A 373 -24.01 -4.16 -8.36
N GLU A 374 -24.26 -4.38 -9.65
CA GLU A 374 -23.33 -5.08 -10.53
C GLU A 374 -22.16 -4.20 -10.99
N ASN A 375 -22.41 -2.90 -11.17
CA ASN A 375 -21.45 -1.96 -11.77
C ASN A 375 -20.88 -0.92 -10.77
N ASP A 376 -21.18 -1.05 -9.48
CA ASP A 376 -20.74 -0.11 -8.45
C ASP A 376 -19.26 -0.30 -8.05
N ARG A 377 -18.41 0.62 -8.51
CA ARG A 377 -16.98 0.69 -8.16
C ARG A 377 -16.72 1.20 -6.73
N PHE A 378 -17.73 1.80 -6.08
CA PHE A 378 -17.65 2.42 -4.77
C PHE A 378 -18.39 1.62 -3.69
N LYS A 379 -18.78 0.37 -3.98
CA LYS A 379 -19.48 -0.54 -3.05
C LYS A 379 -18.80 -0.65 -1.68
N ASN A 380 -17.46 -0.65 -1.67
CA ASN A 380 -16.66 -0.77 -0.45
C ASN A 380 -16.13 0.59 0.06
N SER A 381 -16.41 1.69 -0.64
CA SER A 381 -16.04 3.04 -0.20
C SER A 381 -16.89 3.46 1.00
N LEU A 382 -16.43 4.49 1.71
CA LEU A 382 -17.09 5.00 2.91
C LEU A 382 -18.28 5.90 2.54
N ASP A 383 -19.34 5.80 3.35
CA ASP A 383 -20.49 6.70 3.32
C ASP A 383 -20.21 7.99 4.13
N GLU A 384 -19.13 8.66 3.76
CA GLU A 384 -18.71 9.92 4.35
C GLU A 384 -18.67 11.00 3.26
N TYR A 385 -19.31 12.13 3.52
CA TYR A 385 -19.40 13.26 2.58
C TYR A 385 -18.88 14.56 3.18
N ALA A 386 -18.30 14.48 4.39
CA ALA A 386 -17.79 15.62 5.12
C ALA A 386 -16.45 16.12 4.54
N PRO A 387 -16.25 17.44 4.42
CA PRO A 387 -14.94 17.99 4.13
C PRO A 387 -13.98 17.74 5.30
N TYR A 388 -12.68 17.71 4.99
CA TYR A 388 -11.62 17.54 5.98
C TYR A 388 -10.46 18.47 5.64
N ASP A 389 -10.02 19.25 6.63
CA ASP A 389 -8.90 20.18 6.53
C ASP A 389 -7.76 19.74 7.48
N PRO A 390 -6.66 19.15 6.95
CA PRO A 390 -5.59 18.61 7.77
C PRO A 390 -4.91 19.66 8.67
N GLU A 391 -4.99 20.95 8.35
CA GLU A 391 -4.41 22.01 9.18
C GLU A 391 -5.25 22.31 10.43
N LYS A 392 -6.58 22.21 10.32
CA LYS A 392 -7.52 22.53 11.41
C LYS A 392 -7.88 21.30 12.23
N ASP A 393 -8.01 20.16 11.55
CA ASP A 393 -8.57 18.93 12.12
C ASP A 393 -7.47 17.97 12.62
N SER A 394 -6.20 18.37 12.58
CA SER A 394 -5.09 17.56 13.08
C SER A 394 -3.99 18.39 13.76
N PHE A 395 -3.19 17.74 14.60
CA PHE A 395 -2.01 18.35 15.24
C PHE A 395 -0.72 18.18 14.43
N PHE A 396 -0.79 17.57 13.25
CA PHE A 396 0.40 17.19 12.47
C PHE A 396 0.74 18.21 11.40
N HIS A 397 1.98 18.23 10.94
CA HIS A 397 2.40 19.08 9.84
C HIS A 397 1.85 18.53 8.51
N PRO A 398 1.03 19.28 7.75
CA PRO A 398 0.48 18.79 6.49
C PRO A 398 1.57 18.67 5.42
N ILE A 399 1.54 17.58 4.66
CA ILE A 399 2.33 17.38 3.45
C ILE A 399 1.34 17.11 2.32
N GLU A 400 1.37 17.94 1.28
CA GLU A 400 0.54 17.74 0.10
C GLU A 400 1.12 16.64 -0.81
N VAL A 401 0.25 15.73 -1.26
CA VAL A 401 0.59 14.62 -2.15
C VAL A 401 -0.25 14.70 -3.41
N ASP A 402 0.37 15.25 -4.45
CA ASP A 402 -0.22 15.44 -5.77
C ASP A 402 -0.21 14.19 -6.65
N ASN A 403 -0.91 14.31 -7.78
CA ASN A 403 -0.78 13.41 -8.93
C ASN A 403 0.68 13.32 -9.40
N PHE A 404 0.98 12.34 -10.26
CA PHE A 404 2.34 12.17 -10.74
C PHE A 404 2.81 13.34 -11.62
N THR A 405 4.09 13.68 -11.48
CA THR A 405 4.80 14.43 -12.53
C THR A 405 4.95 13.56 -13.78
N GLU A 406 5.35 14.15 -14.91
CA GLU A 406 5.60 13.38 -16.13
C GLU A 406 6.71 12.33 -15.95
N TYR A 407 7.74 12.64 -15.16
CA TYR A 407 8.86 11.73 -14.88
C TYR A 407 8.41 10.52 -14.05
N GLU A 408 7.73 10.78 -12.94
CA GLU A 408 7.12 9.77 -12.08
C GLU A 408 6.15 8.88 -12.86
N TYR A 409 5.26 9.52 -13.63
CA TYR A 409 4.25 8.85 -14.44
C TYR A 409 4.87 7.90 -15.47
N ARG A 410 5.90 8.36 -16.20
CA ARG A 410 6.58 7.54 -17.20
C ARG A 410 7.27 6.34 -16.56
N ALA A 411 7.97 6.52 -15.44
CA ALA A 411 8.63 5.44 -14.72
C ALA A 411 7.62 4.40 -14.21
N PHE A 412 6.53 4.87 -13.60
CA PHE A 412 5.46 4.02 -13.10
C PHE A 412 4.76 3.24 -14.22
N LEU A 413 4.35 3.91 -15.29
CA LEU A 413 3.67 3.24 -16.41
C LEU A 413 4.59 2.24 -17.12
N ARG A 414 5.88 2.57 -17.27
CA ARG A 414 6.88 1.66 -17.82
C ARG A 414 6.95 0.38 -16.99
N PHE A 415 6.98 0.51 -15.66
CA PHE A 415 6.93 -0.65 -14.77
C PHE A 415 5.64 -1.44 -14.94
N THR A 416 4.48 -0.80 -14.87
CA THR A 416 3.18 -1.48 -14.96
C THR A 416 3.03 -2.29 -16.25
N ILE A 417 3.44 -1.72 -17.40
CA ILE A 417 3.34 -2.40 -18.70
C ILE A 417 4.44 -3.45 -18.85
N ASN A 418 5.71 -3.03 -18.77
CA ASN A 418 6.81 -3.90 -19.17
C ASN A 418 7.12 -4.97 -18.11
N SER A 419 7.03 -4.67 -16.82
CA SER A 419 7.17 -5.73 -15.80
C SER A 419 5.97 -6.68 -15.83
N GLY A 420 4.76 -6.17 -16.12
CA GLY A 420 3.58 -7.02 -16.30
C GLY A 420 3.72 -7.99 -17.47
N GLU A 421 4.20 -7.51 -18.62
CA GLU A 421 4.49 -8.36 -19.78
C GLU A 421 5.61 -9.37 -19.50
N LEU A 422 6.69 -8.96 -18.83
CA LEU A 422 7.80 -9.84 -18.47
C LEU A 422 7.38 -10.95 -17.49
N ALA A 423 6.44 -10.64 -16.58
CA ALA A 423 5.84 -11.57 -15.64
C ALA A 423 4.71 -12.43 -16.25
N GLY A 424 4.43 -12.28 -17.54
CA GLY A 424 3.40 -13.07 -18.25
C GLY A 424 1.96 -12.66 -17.92
N LEU A 425 1.76 -11.44 -17.42
CA LEU A 425 0.45 -10.89 -17.03
C LEU A 425 -0.07 -9.81 -18.00
N GLY A 426 0.66 -9.56 -19.08
CA GLY A 426 0.31 -8.59 -20.13
C GLY A 426 -0.17 -9.22 -21.43
N TRP A 427 -0.01 -8.51 -22.54
CA TRP A 427 -0.45 -8.97 -23.87
C TRP A 427 0.29 -10.21 -24.39
N GLY A 428 1.55 -10.38 -23.98
CA GLY A 428 2.38 -11.51 -24.37
C GLY A 428 2.43 -11.73 -25.89
N PRO A 429 2.06 -12.91 -26.43
CA PRO A 429 2.03 -13.18 -27.87
C PRO A 429 1.10 -12.23 -28.67
N MET A 430 0.11 -11.62 -28.00
CA MET A 430 -0.82 -10.66 -28.59
C MET A 430 -0.31 -9.21 -28.60
N TRP A 431 0.96 -8.95 -28.25
CA TRP A 431 1.56 -7.61 -28.21
C TRP A 431 1.29 -6.75 -29.47
N HIS A 432 1.16 -7.38 -30.63
CA HIS A 432 0.96 -6.74 -31.93
C HIS A 432 -0.49 -6.25 -32.17
N TYR A 433 -1.43 -6.54 -31.25
CA TYR A 433 -2.76 -5.90 -31.21
C TYR A 433 -2.73 -4.58 -30.45
N SER A 434 -1.87 -4.48 -29.45
CA SER A 434 -1.72 -3.30 -28.63
C SER A 434 -0.72 -2.28 -29.23
N SER A 435 -0.90 -1.01 -28.91
CA SER A 435 -0.01 0.07 -29.38
C SER A 435 1.36 0.02 -28.70
N ASP A 436 2.32 0.78 -29.24
CA ASP A 436 3.62 0.93 -28.58
C ASP A 436 3.54 1.80 -27.33
N PHE A 437 4.63 1.79 -26.55
CA PHE A 437 4.68 2.46 -25.24
C PHE A 437 4.37 3.96 -25.32
N GLU A 438 4.96 4.71 -26.26
CA GLU A 438 4.73 6.17 -26.33
C GLU A 438 3.26 6.50 -26.62
N ARG A 439 2.57 5.68 -27.44
CA ARG A 439 1.14 5.87 -27.69
C ARG A 439 0.30 5.57 -26.44
N LYS A 440 0.65 4.51 -25.69
CA LYS A 440 0.01 4.18 -24.42
C LYS A 440 0.23 5.28 -23.38
N LEU A 441 1.47 5.75 -23.25
CA LEU A 441 1.88 6.84 -22.37
C LEU A 441 1.03 8.09 -22.63
N TYR A 442 0.99 8.57 -23.88
CA TYR A 442 0.19 9.74 -24.24
C TYR A 442 -1.31 9.57 -23.94
N LYS A 443 -1.88 8.41 -24.28
CA LYS A 443 -3.34 8.20 -24.17
C LYS A 443 -3.78 7.97 -22.72
N ILE A 444 -3.00 7.21 -21.94
CA ILE A 444 -3.30 6.99 -20.53
C ILE A 444 -3.11 8.28 -19.74
N ASP A 445 -2.11 9.10 -20.06
CA ASP A 445 -1.92 10.43 -19.48
C ASP A 445 -3.22 11.25 -19.59
N PHE A 446 -3.69 11.44 -20.84
CA PHE A 446 -4.94 12.16 -21.13
C PHE A 446 -6.16 11.62 -20.35
N MET A 447 -6.32 10.30 -20.24
CA MET A 447 -7.48 9.71 -19.56
C MET A 447 -7.37 9.74 -18.03
N SER A 448 -6.15 9.72 -17.50
CA SER A 448 -5.89 9.60 -16.05
C SER A 448 -5.61 10.92 -15.37
N ASP A 449 -5.23 11.95 -16.12
CA ASP A 449 -4.66 13.20 -15.60
C ASP A 449 -3.49 12.93 -14.63
N ARG A 450 -2.71 11.89 -14.94
CA ARG A 450 -1.58 11.36 -14.15
C ARG A 450 -1.94 11.01 -12.69
N ASN A 451 -3.22 10.86 -12.37
CA ASN A 451 -3.64 10.36 -11.07
C ASN A 451 -3.26 8.88 -10.95
N PRO A 452 -2.45 8.47 -9.96
CA PRO A 452 -1.90 7.12 -9.86
C PRO A 452 -2.97 6.00 -9.92
N GLN A 453 -4.07 6.13 -9.18
CA GLN A 453 -5.14 5.14 -9.23
C GLN A 453 -5.82 5.08 -10.61
N ARG A 454 -6.05 6.24 -11.24
CA ARG A 454 -6.61 6.28 -12.61
C ARG A 454 -5.63 5.71 -13.64
N VAL A 455 -4.32 5.90 -13.46
CA VAL A 455 -3.30 5.27 -14.32
C VAL A 455 -3.42 3.74 -14.25
N VAL A 456 -3.54 3.17 -13.05
CA VAL A 456 -3.76 1.73 -12.87
C VAL A 456 -5.07 1.27 -13.52
N ASN A 457 -6.17 1.97 -13.26
CA ASN A 457 -7.46 1.63 -13.83
C ASN A 457 -7.44 1.68 -15.37
N HIS A 458 -6.84 2.72 -15.96
CA HIS A 458 -6.77 2.89 -17.41
C HIS A 458 -5.74 1.99 -18.07
N TYR A 459 -4.72 1.52 -17.35
CA TYR A 459 -3.87 0.43 -17.79
C TYR A 459 -4.69 -0.84 -18.01
N HIS A 460 -5.54 -1.24 -17.05
CA HIS A 460 -6.41 -2.41 -17.23
C HIS A 460 -7.47 -2.20 -18.31
N GLN A 461 -8.02 -0.99 -18.43
CA GLN A 461 -8.99 -0.65 -19.50
C GLN A 461 -8.36 -0.51 -20.88
N GLU A 462 -7.03 -0.60 -21.02
CA GLU A 462 -6.36 -0.59 -22.32
C GLU A 462 -6.86 -1.72 -23.24
N LEU A 463 -7.25 -2.86 -22.64
CA LEU A 463 -7.81 -4.01 -23.34
C LEU A 463 -9.02 -3.66 -24.22
N VAL A 464 -9.82 -2.66 -23.83
CA VAL A 464 -11.09 -2.33 -24.50
C VAL A 464 -11.01 -1.10 -25.40
N TRP A 465 -9.80 -0.64 -25.76
CA TRP A 465 -9.62 0.49 -26.66
C TRP A 465 -10.06 0.16 -28.10
N ARG A 466 -11.19 0.73 -28.52
CA ARG A 466 -11.75 0.53 -29.88
C ARG A 466 -11.07 1.39 -30.95
N TYR A 467 -10.85 2.67 -30.64
CA TYR A 467 -10.35 3.67 -31.60
C TYR A 467 -8.83 3.82 -31.51
N GLU A 468 -8.11 2.73 -31.75
CA GLU A 468 -6.65 2.72 -31.79
C GLU A 468 -6.15 2.08 -33.09
N TYR A 469 -5.65 2.91 -34.01
CA TYR A 469 -5.36 2.50 -35.38
C TYR A 469 -3.87 2.36 -35.68
N LYS A 470 -2.99 2.67 -34.72
CA LYS A 470 -1.53 2.71 -34.95
C LYS A 470 -0.99 1.39 -35.50
N ARG A 471 -1.32 0.26 -34.87
CA ARG A 471 -0.88 -1.08 -35.33
C ARG A 471 -1.50 -1.48 -36.66
N THR A 472 -2.76 -1.13 -36.91
CA THR A 472 -3.43 -1.40 -38.19
C THR A 472 -2.68 -0.73 -39.34
N ARG A 473 -2.36 0.57 -39.20
CA ARG A 473 -1.60 1.31 -40.22
C ARG A 473 -0.16 0.82 -40.36
N GLN A 474 0.50 0.49 -39.24
CA GLN A 474 1.86 -0.07 -39.28
C GLN A 474 1.91 -1.42 -40.01
N LYS A 475 0.95 -2.33 -39.75
CA LYS A 475 0.84 -3.63 -40.44
C LYS A 475 0.59 -3.45 -41.93
N GLN A 476 -0.32 -2.56 -42.33
CA GLN A 476 -0.58 -2.21 -43.73
C GLN A 476 0.69 -1.72 -44.44
N TYR A 477 1.42 -0.78 -43.82
CA TYR A 477 2.66 -0.25 -44.35
C TYR A 477 3.75 -1.32 -44.52
N LEU A 478 3.99 -2.14 -43.49
CA LEU A 478 5.02 -3.20 -43.55
C LEU A 478 4.70 -4.27 -44.59
N LEU A 479 3.41 -4.60 -44.77
CA LEU A 479 2.96 -5.53 -45.81
C LEU A 479 3.17 -4.94 -47.22
N ALA A 480 2.78 -3.69 -47.43
CA ALA A 480 2.98 -2.99 -48.70
C ALA A 480 4.47 -2.90 -49.05
N ARG A 481 5.31 -2.52 -48.09
CA ARG A 481 6.77 -2.51 -48.24
C ARG A 481 7.29 -3.90 -48.62
N ARG A 482 6.93 -4.95 -47.88
CA ARG A 482 7.39 -6.32 -48.20
C ARG A 482 7.04 -6.74 -49.63
N LYS A 483 5.83 -6.44 -50.10
CA LYS A 483 5.39 -6.72 -51.48
C LYS A 483 6.23 -5.95 -52.51
N MET A 484 6.56 -4.68 -52.25
CA MET A 484 7.43 -3.90 -53.14
C MET A 484 8.83 -4.50 -53.28
N TRP A 485 9.44 -4.95 -52.17
CA TRP A 485 10.78 -5.57 -52.19
C TRP A 485 10.78 -6.91 -52.93
N GLN A 486 9.75 -7.74 -52.72
CA GLN A 486 9.59 -8.99 -53.48
C GLN A 486 9.39 -8.72 -54.98
N GLY A 487 8.65 -7.67 -55.34
CA GLY A 487 8.52 -7.23 -56.73
C GLY A 487 9.85 -6.78 -57.33
N ALA A 488 10.66 -6.03 -56.57
CA ALA A 488 11.96 -5.53 -57.01
C ALA A 488 13.00 -6.66 -57.23
N GLU A 489 13.04 -7.68 -56.35
CA GLU A 489 13.91 -8.85 -56.54
C GLU A 489 13.54 -9.65 -57.80
N VAL A 490 12.25 -9.77 -58.11
CA VAL A 490 11.77 -10.43 -59.35
C VAL A 490 12.16 -9.61 -60.59
N SER A 491 12.09 -8.29 -60.55
CA SER A 491 12.52 -7.42 -61.66
C SER A 491 14.04 -7.43 -61.88
N TYR A 492 14.86 -7.49 -60.82
CA TYR A 492 16.32 -7.61 -60.93
C TYR A 492 16.77 -9.01 -61.39
N GLY A 493 16.05 -10.07 -61.02
CA GLY A 493 16.32 -11.44 -61.50
C GLY A 493 16.09 -11.62 -63.00
N LEU A 494 15.23 -10.81 -63.62
CA LEU A 494 14.95 -10.83 -65.06
C LEU A 494 15.94 -10.01 -65.92
N HIS A 495 16.80 -9.19 -65.31
CA HIS A 495 17.82 -8.41 -66.04
C HIS A 495 19.22 -9.04 -66.04
N ASN A 496 19.51 -9.95 -65.11
CA ASN A 496 20.78 -10.71 -65.09
C ASN A 496 20.69 -12.08 -65.78
N GLY A 497 19.64 -12.31 -66.57
CA GLY A 497 19.37 -13.54 -67.32
C GLY A 497 19.38 -13.36 -68.84
N LYS A 498 20.14 -12.39 -69.37
CA LYS A 498 20.49 -12.28 -70.79
C LYS A 498 22.00 -12.28 -70.96
#